data_AF-A0A1X1TUW9-F1
#
_entry.id   AF-A0A1X1TUW9-F1
#
_cell.length_a   1.000
_cell.length_b   1.000
_cell.length_c   1.000
_cell.angle_alpha   90.00
_cell.angle_beta   90.00
_cell.angle_gamma   90.00
#
_symmetry.space_group_name_H-M   'P 1'
#
loop_
_entity.id
_entity.type
_entity.pdbx_description
1 polymer ?
#
loop_
_entity_poly.entity_id
_entity_poly.type
_entity_poly.pdbx_seq_one_letter_code
_entity_poly.pdbx_strand_id
1 'polypeptide(L)'
;MMMTRDETVGYRAPMREYPEQPVDLSWFYTLNLHDRVNLLNNPRQSLIAQFVERILAQVKQHGIQQEVVDESQWNGSSTWRLDESMRAKLEEDSQKLDRWFDSLTPEELNHVIAHRRDEGSQAATKASGVDPRMAHPYLDMKATKLGRP
;
A
#
# COMPACT_ATOMS: atom_id res chain seq x y z
N MET A 1 4.81 -22.02 -61.59
CA MET A 1 4.62 -23.23 -60.78
C MET A 1 4.58 -22.79 -59.32
N MET A 2 3.46 -23.02 -58.64
CA MET A 2 3.28 -22.80 -57.20
C MET A 2 4.22 -23.71 -56.40
N MET A 3 4.65 -23.29 -55.20
CA MET A 3 4.33 -23.95 -53.92
C MET A 3 4.65 -23.01 -52.75
N THR A 4 3.66 -22.85 -51.88
CA THR A 4 3.59 -22.16 -50.59
C THR A 4 4.12 -23.02 -49.43
N ARG A 5 4.52 -22.37 -48.33
CA ARG A 5 4.39 -22.72 -46.88
C ARG A 5 5.19 -21.66 -46.10
N ASP A 6 4.56 -20.66 -45.49
CA ASP A 6 3.93 -20.65 -44.16
C ASP A 6 4.90 -21.12 -43.07
N GLU A 7 5.36 -20.19 -42.20
CA GLU A 7 5.48 -20.43 -40.76
C GLU A 7 5.89 -19.15 -39.99
N THR A 8 4.90 -18.61 -39.27
CA THR A 8 4.99 -17.91 -37.98
C THR A 8 5.73 -16.56 -37.90
N VAL A 9 4.96 -15.49 -38.14
CA VAL A 9 5.15 -14.20 -37.46
C VAL A 9 4.93 -14.44 -35.97
N GLY A 10 6.02 -14.67 -35.23
CA GLY A 10 6.00 -14.69 -33.78
C GLY A 10 5.61 -13.31 -33.28
N TYR A 11 4.33 -13.12 -32.96
CA TYR A 11 3.84 -12.03 -32.12
C TYR A 11 4.49 -12.18 -30.74
N ARG A 12 5.74 -11.75 -30.59
CA ARG A 12 6.25 -11.32 -29.30
C ARG A 12 5.48 -10.05 -28.97
N ALA A 13 4.46 -10.20 -28.14
CA ALA A 13 3.90 -9.07 -27.40
C ALA A 13 5.08 -8.26 -26.85
N PRO A 14 5.12 -6.93 -27.01
CA PRO A 14 6.16 -6.14 -26.38
C PRO A 14 6.04 -6.39 -24.88
N MET A 15 7.05 -7.07 -24.33
CA MET A 15 7.39 -7.03 -22.93
C MET A 15 7.36 -5.54 -22.57
N ARG A 16 6.35 -5.12 -21.82
CA ARG A 16 6.27 -3.78 -21.26
C ARG A 16 7.35 -3.71 -20.18
N GLU A 17 8.60 -3.62 -20.59
CA GLU A 17 9.70 -3.11 -19.78
C GLU A 17 9.49 -1.60 -19.63
N TYR A 18 8.44 -1.21 -18.91
CA TYR A 18 8.54 0.04 -18.17
C TYR A 18 9.42 -0.30 -16.96
N PRO A 19 10.43 0.51 -16.61
CA PRO A 19 10.80 0.53 -15.20
C PRO A 19 9.50 0.86 -14.48
N GLU A 20 8.95 -0.09 -13.72
CA GLU A 20 7.74 0.13 -12.93
C GLU A 20 7.98 1.45 -12.20
N GLN A 21 7.24 2.50 -12.58
CA GLN A 21 7.35 3.76 -11.88
C GLN A 21 7.13 3.44 -10.40
N PRO A 22 8.01 3.91 -9.50
CA PRO A 22 7.87 3.61 -8.09
C PRO A 22 6.43 3.93 -7.67
N VAL A 23 5.78 2.98 -7.00
CA VAL A 23 4.40 3.13 -6.55
C VAL A 23 4.32 4.36 -5.64
N ASP A 24 3.56 5.37 -6.04
CA ASP A 24 3.43 6.63 -5.33
C ASP A 24 2.35 6.51 -4.24
N LEU A 25 2.82 6.34 -3.00
CA LEU A 25 1.97 6.31 -1.81
C LEU A 25 1.75 7.71 -1.20
N SER A 26 2.03 8.79 -1.92
CA SER A 26 1.85 10.16 -1.40
C SER A 26 0.42 10.44 -0.94
N TRP A 27 -0.58 9.91 -1.64
CA TRP A 27 -2.00 9.99 -1.23
C TRP A 27 -2.27 9.27 0.10
N PHE A 28 -1.59 8.15 0.37
CA PHE A 28 -1.77 7.42 1.62
C PHE A 28 -1.34 8.28 2.81
N TYR A 29 -0.27 9.09 2.65
CA TYR A 29 0.21 10.00 3.68
C TYR A 29 -0.64 11.26 3.89
N THR A 30 -1.73 11.43 3.15
CA THR A 30 -2.67 12.55 3.34
C THR A 30 -3.97 12.10 3.99
N LEU A 31 -4.24 10.79 4.02
CA LEU A 31 -5.39 10.22 4.72
C LEU A 31 -5.32 10.46 6.23
N ASN A 32 -6.45 10.41 6.92
CA ASN A 32 -6.44 10.43 8.38
C ASN A 32 -5.81 9.13 8.95
N LEU A 33 -5.42 9.16 10.23
CA LEU A 33 -4.76 8.02 10.88
C LEU A 33 -5.59 6.74 10.81
N HIS A 34 -6.90 6.84 10.99
CA HIS A 34 -7.81 5.69 10.99
C HIS A 34 -7.86 5.01 9.62
N ASP A 35 -7.98 5.78 8.54
CA ASP A 35 -7.99 5.30 7.17
C ASP A 35 -6.64 4.64 6.81
N ARG A 36 -5.51 5.22 7.26
CA ARG A 36 -4.17 4.61 7.10
C ARG A 36 -4.03 3.29 7.83
N VAL A 37 -4.47 3.25 9.10
CA VAL A 37 -4.51 2.03 9.93
C VAL A 37 -5.35 0.96 9.23
N ASN A 38 -6.52 1.33 8.72
CA ASN A 38 -7.42 0.40 8.07
C ASN A 38 -6.77 -0.23 6.82
N LEU A 39 -6.16 0.59 5.96
CA LEU A 39 -5.48 0.11 4.75
C LEU A 39 -4.25 -0.76 5.08
N LEU A 40 -3.47 -0.43 6.11
CA LEU A 40 -2.33 -1.25 6.54
C LEU A 40 -2.76 -2.59 7.15
N ASN A 41 -3.86 -2.57 7.90
CA ASN A 41 -4.38 -3.77 8.56
C ASN A 41 -4.98 -4.76 7.56
N ASN A 42 -5.59 -4.25 6.49
CA ASN A 42 -6.21 -5.10 5.48
C ASN A 42 -6.15 -4.46 4.07
N PRO A 43 -4.99 -4.52 3.38
CA PRO A 43 -4.81 -3.91 2.06
C PRO A 43 -5.73 -4.50 0.96
N ARG A 44 -6.19 -5.75 1.15
CA ARG A 44 -7.08 -6.49 0.24
C ARG A 44 -8.56 -6.21 0.46
N GLN A 45 -8.90 -5.39 1.45
CA GLN A 45 -10.30 -5.17 1.81
C GLN A 45 -11.06 -4.49 0.67
N SER A 46 -12.35 -4.81 0.62
CA SER A 46 -13.30 -4.01 -0.15
C SER A 46 -13.46 -2.63 0.49
N LEU A 47 -13.27 -1.59 -0.31
CA LEU A 47 -13.42 -0.20 0.10
C LEU A 47 -14.88 0.23 -0.11
N ILE A 48 -15.41 1.00 0.83
CA ILE A 48 -16.72 1.64 0.68
C ILE A 48 -16.59 2.88 -0.21
N ALA A 49 -17.67 3.24 -0.93
CA ALA A 49 -17.66 4.35 -1.87
C ALA A 49 -17.17 5.68 -1.26
N GLN A 50 -17.63 6.03 -0.05
CA GLN A 50 -17.19 7.24 0.66
C GLN A 50 -15.68 7.27 0.94
N PHE A 51 -15.05 6.11 1.13
CA PHE A 51 -13.62 6.04 1.37
C PHE A 51 -12.84 6.18 0.06
N VAL A 52 -13.34 5.55 -1.02
CA VAL A 52 -12.79 5.70 -2.37
C VAL A 52 -12.85 7.14 -2.85
N GLU A 53 -13.97 7.82 -2.65
CA GLU A 53 -14.10 9.25 -2.99
C GLU A 53 -13.05 10.11 -2.29
N ARG A 54 -12.75 9.82 -1.01
CA ARG A 54 -11.67 10.50 -0.28
C ARG A 54 -10.31 10.21 -0.92
N ILE A 55 -10.01 8.95 -1.22
CA ILE A 55 -8.75 8.54 -1.86
C ILE A 55 -8.60 9.26 -3.21
N LEU A 56 -9.59 9.18 -4.09
CA LEU A 56 -9.56 9.79 -5.42
C LEU A 56 -9.44 11.33 -5.35
N ALA A 57 -10.08 11.98 -4.37
CA ALA A 57 -9.92 13.40 -4.13
C ALA A 57 -8.46 13.76 -3.79
N GLN A 58 -7.79 12.96 -2.95
CA GLN A 58 -6.38 13.14 -2.60
C GLN A 58 -5.45 12.89 -3.78
N VAL A 59 -5.67 11.79 -4.52
CA VAL A 59 -4.92 11.46 -5.74
C VAL A 59 -4.96 12.62 -6.74
N LYS A 60 -6.16 13.17 -6.98
CA LYS A 60 -6.35 14.32 -7.87
C LYS A 60 -5.68 15.58 -7.34
N GLN A 61 -5.80 15.88 -6.04
CA GLN A 61 -5.18 17.06 -5.43
C GLN A 61 -3.65 17.02 -5.51
N HIS A 62 -3.05 15.84 -5.42
CA HIS A 62 -1.61 15.64 -5.46
C HIS A 62 -1.06 15.41 -6.89
N GLY A 63 -1.93 15.41 -7.91
CA GLY A 63 -1.51 15.22 -9.30
C GLY A 63 -0.95 13.83 -9.59
N ILE A 64 -1.36 12.81 -8.81
CA ILE A 64 -0.90 11.43 -8.98
C ILE A 64 -1.53 10.86 -10.24
N GLN A 65 -0.70 10.39 -11.17
CA GLN A 65 -1.13 9.85 -12.47
C GLN A 65 -1.27 8.32 -12.47
N GLN A 66 -0.88 7.65 -11.39
CA GLN A 66 -1.04 6.21 -11.23
C GLN A 66 -2.47 5.85 -10.85
N GLU A 67 -2.93 4.69 -11.33
CA GLU A 67 -4.19 4.11 -10.90
C GLU A 67 -4.08 3.65 -9.44
N VAL A 68 -4.97 4.17 -8.58
CA VAL A 68 -4.93 3.87 -7.14
C VAL A 68 -6.05 2.92 -6.72
N VAL A 69 -7.17 2.96 -7.43
CA VAL A 69 -8.36 2.16 -7.17
C VAL A 69 -8.73 1.47 -8.47
N ASP A 70 -8.96 0.16 -8.40
CA ASP A 70 -9.46 -0.62 -9.54
C ASP A 70 -10.94 -0.29 -9.76
N GLU A 71 -11.23 0.50 -10.81
CA GLU A 71 -12.59 0.89 -11.19
C GLU A 71 -13.28 -0.14 -12.10
N SER A 72 -12.57 -1.18 -12.56
CA SER A 72 -13.09 -2.16 -13.52
C SER A 72 -14.28 -2.99 -12.98
N GLN A 73 -14.51 -2.95 -11.67
CA GLN A 73 -15.61 -3.65 -11.01
C GLN A 73 -16.88 -2.79 -10.84
N TRP A 74 -16.99 -1.60 -11.45
CA TRP A 74 -18.18 -0.73 -11.36
C TRP A 74 -19.39 -1.31 -12.14
N ASN A 75 -20.30 -2.01 -11.46
CA ASN A 75 -21.59 -2.48 -11.98
C ASN A 75 -22.77 -2.34 -10.98
N GLY A 76 -22.63 -1.55 -9.91
CA GLY A 76 -23.72 -1.27 -8.97
C GLY A 76 -23.86 -2.25 -7.80
N SER A 77 -23.11 -3.37 -7.79
CA SER A 77 -22.85 -4.19 -6.58
C SER A 77 -21.38 -4.11 -6.13
N SER A 78 -20.69 -3.07 -6.60
CA SER A 78 -19.24 -3.00 -6.71
C SER A 78 -18.55 -2.87 -5.36
N THR A 79 -17.73 -3.86 -5.04
CA THR A 79 -16.71 -3.72 -4.00
C THR A 79 -15.48 -3.10 -4.61
N TRP A 80 -15.20 -1.85 -4.26
CA TRP A 80 -14.00 -1.16 -4.69
C TRP A 80 -12.77 -1.78 -4.06
N ARG A 81 -11.63 -1.78 -4.77
CA ARG A 81 -10.37 -2.30 -4.24
C ARG A 81 -9.23 -1.37 -4.63
N LEU A 82 -8.18 -1.36 -3.82
CA LEU A 82 -6.93 -0.74 -4.27
C LEU A 82 -6.43 -1.46 -5.52
N ASP A 83 -5.82 -0.68 -6.42
CA ASP A 83 -5.07 -1.24 -7.54
C ASP A 83 -4.05 -2.28 -7.05
N GLU A 84 -3.78 -3.28 -7.88
CA GLU A 84 -2.89 -4.39 -7.57
C GLU A 84 -1.50 -3.91 -7.13
N SER A 85 -0.96 -2.89 -7.81
CA SER A 85 0.37 -2.35 -7.51
C SER A 85 0.40 -1.63 -6.15
N MET A 86 -0.63 -0.82 -5.86
CA MET A 86 -0.78 -0.13 -4.57
C MET A 86 -0.92 -1.13 -3.43
N ARG A 87 -1.70 -2.18 -3.65
CA ARG A 87 -1.92 -3.25 -2.68
C ARG A 87 -0.63 -4.01 -2.40
N ALA A 88 0.08 -4.45 -3.45
CA ALA A 88 1.34 -5.16 -3.31
C ALA A 88 2.39 -4.34 -2.54
N LYS A 89 2.47 -3.03 -2.82
CA LYS A 89 3.38 -2.14 -2.10
C LYS A 89 3.03 -1.98 -0.62
N LEU A 90 1.75 -1.79 -0.29
CA LEU A 90 1.30 -1.72 1.10
C LEU A 90 1.54 -3.03 1.86
N GLU A 91 1.35 -4.18 1.21
CA GLU A 91 1.66 -5.49 1.78
C GLU A 91 3.15 -5.65 2.05
N GLU A 92 4.00 -5.27 1.10
CA GLU A 92 5.46 -5.31 1.25
C GLU A 92 5.92 -4.42 2.42
N ASP A 93 5.43 -3.19 2.49
CA ASP A 93 5.78 -2.25 3.56
C ASP A 93 5.28 -2.72 4.92
N SER A 94 4.06 -3.27 4.97
CA SER A 94 3.51 -3.89 6.19
C SER A 94 4.36 -5.07 6.66
N GLN A 95 4.81 -5.95 5.75
CA GLN A 95 5.69 -7.08 6.10
C GLN A 95 7.08 -6.64 6.57
N LYS A 96 7.62 -5.54 6.04
CA LYS A 96 8.88 -4.97 6.54
C LYS A 96 8.71 -4.40 7.95
N LEU A 97 7.58 -3.73 8.21
CA LEU A 97 7.24 -3.22 9.53
C LEU A 97 6.97 -4.36 10.53
N ASP A 98 6.33 -5.45 10.11
CA ASP A 98 6.14 -6.66 10.91
C ASP A 98 7.49 -7.27 11.32
N ARG A 99 8.39 -7.51 10.36
CA ARG A 99 9.73 -8.04 10.66
C ARG A 99 10.54 -7.15 11.59
N TRP A 100 10.46 -5.83 11.39
CA TRP A 100 11.10 -4.89 12.30
C TRP A 100 10.50 -4.96 13.70
N PHE A 101 9.18 -4.93 13.82
CA PHE A 101 8.48 -4.98 15.10
C PHE A 101 8.77 -6.28 15.87
N ASP A 102 8.83 -7.42 15.18
CA ASP A 102 9.15 -8.72 15.75
C ASP A 102 10.62 -8.83 16.18
N SER A 103 11.50 -7.97 15.66
CA SER A 103 12.92 -7.92 16.06
C SER A 103 13.18 -7.14 17.35
N LEU A 104 12.19 -6.39 17.85
CA LEU A 104 12.33 -5.57 19.05
C LEU A 104 12.34 -6.41 20.32
N THR A 105 13.14 -6.00 21.31
CA THR A 105 13.02 -6.58 22.66
C THR A 105 11.71 -6.15 23.32
N PRO A 106 11.26 -6.84 24.39
CA PRO A 106 10.08 -6.41 25.13
C PRO A 106 10.16 -4.97 25.67
N GLU A 107 11.34 -4.50 26.10
CA GLU A 107 11.51 -3.10 26.54
C GLU A 107 11.37 -2.12 25.38
N GLU A 108 12.00 -2.41 24.25
CA GLU A 108 11.92 -1.58 23.05
C GLU A 108 10.49 -1.51 22.52
N LEU A 109 9.78 -2.63 22.49
CA LEU A 109 8.38 -2.70 22.09
C LEU A 109 7.50 -1.82 22.99
N ASN A 110 7.67 -1.89 24.30
CA ASN A 110 6.92 -1.04 25.24
C ASN A 110 7.21 0.44 24.98
N HIS A 111 8.48 0.79 24.76
CA HIS A 111 8.92 2.15 24.50
C HIS A 111 8.32 2.71 23.20
N VAL A 112 8.46 2.01 22.07
CA VAL A 112 7.95 2.50 20.78
C VAL A 112 6.42 2.56 20.73
N ILE A 113 5.70 1.70 21.46
CA ILE A 113 4.24 1.76 21.57
C ILE A 113 3.80 2.96 22.43
N ALA A 114 4.49 3.23 23.54
CA ALA A 114 4.19 4.35 24.42
C ALA A 114 4.48 5.71 23.74
N HIS A 115 5.58 5.78 22.97
CA HIS A 115 6.03 7.00 22.30
C HIS A 115 5.69 7.01 20.80
N ARG A 116 4.73 6.20 20.35
CA ARG A 116 4.43 5.97 18.92
C ARG A 116 4.13 7.23 18.10
N ARG A 117 3.62 8.29 18.72
CA ARG A 117 3.33 9.59 18.07
C ARG A 117 4.60 10.41 17.81
N ASP A 118 5.56 10.33 18.71
CA ASP A 118 6.78 11.16 18.70
C ASP A 118 7.96 10.40 18.06
N GLU A 119 8.04 9.09 18.31
CA GLU A 119 9.15 8.24 17.91
C GLU A 119 8.82 7.27 16.77
N GLY A 120 7.54 7.13 16.40
CA GLY A 120 7.13 6.16 15.37
C GLY A 120 7.94 6.31 14.07
N SER A 121 8.15 7.55 13.61
CA SER A 121 8.95 7.81 12.41
C SER A 121 10.45 7.54 12.58
N GLN A 122 11.02 7.75 13.78
CA GLN A 122 12.42 7.41 14.07
C GLN A 122 12.61 5.89 14.24
N ALA A 123 11.57 5.19 14.64
CA ALA A 123 11.57 3.74 14.76
C ALA A 123 11.54 3.06 13.38
N ALA A 124 10.78 3.61 12.42
CA ALA A 124 10.76 3.11 11.03
C ALA A 124 12.05 3.34 10.24
N THR A 125 12.89 4.32 10.57
CA THR A 125 14.20 4.44 9.90
C THR A 125 15.10 3.23 10.18
N LYS A 126 14.81 2.48 11.26
CA LYS A 126 15.45 1.19 11.55
C LYS A 126 14.84 0.04 10.74
N ALA A 127 13.59 0.16 10.28
CA ALA A 127 12.94 -0.76 9.34
C ALA A 127 13.41 -0.43 7.92
N SER A 128 14.53 -1.02 7.50
CA SER A 128 15.16 -0.76 6.20
C SER A 128 14.16 -0.82 5.04
N GLY A 129 14.05 0.28 4.29
CA GLY A 129 13.25 0.35 3.07
C GLY A 129 11.75 0.57 3.25
N VAL A 130 11.31 1.07 4.41
CA VAL A 130 9.94 1.55 4.65
C VAL A 130 9.93 3.07 4.83
N ASP A 131 8.88 3.74 4.35
CA ASP A 131 8.69 5.17 4.59
C ASP A 131 8.38 5.43 6.09
N PRO A 132 9.15 6.31 6.77
CA PRO A 132 8.94 6.69 8.17
C PRO A 132 7.52 7.15 8.53
N ARG A 133 6.76 7.65 7.56
CA ARG A 133 5.38 8.11 7.74
C ARG A 133 4.38 6.96 7.89
N MET A 134 4.79 5.71 7.64
CA MET A 134 3.95 4.51 7.81
C MET A 134 4.04 3.90 9.21
N ALA A 135 5.09 4.18 9.97
CA ALA A 135 5.26 3.56 11.28
C ALA A 135 4.25 4.04 12.32
N HIS A 136 3.87 5.31 12.33
CA HIS A 136 2.88 5.79 13.28
C HIS A 136 1.52 5.07 13.15
N PRO A 137 0.86 5.01 11.96
CA PRO A 137 -0.36 4.20 11.81
C PRO A 137 -0.13 2.71 12.08
N TYR A 138 1.02 2.16 11.69
CA TYR A 138 1.33 0.77 11.97
C TYR A 138 1.43 0.46 13.48
N LEU A 139 2.12 1.30 14.26
CA LEU A 139 2.25 1.15 15.71
C LEU A 139 0.90 1.33 16.41
N ASP A 140 0.05 2.23 15.93
CA ASP A 140 -1.30 2.42 16.47
C ASP A 140 -2.20 1.18 16.21
N MET A 141 -2.08 0.58 15.02
CA MET A 141 -2.69 -0.72 14.71
C MET A 141 -2.21 -1.80 15.68
N LYS A 142 -0.90 -1.91 15.92
CA LYS A 142 -0.33 -2.93 16.82
C LYS A 142 -0.72 -2.69 18.28
N ALA A 143 -0.71 -1.45 18.75
CA ALA A 143 -1.16 -1.06 20.09
C ALA A 143 -2.61 -1.51 20.34
N THR A 144 -3.51 -1.22 19.39
CA THR A 144 -4.91 -1.64 19.43
C THR A 144 -5.04 -3.17 19.51
N LYS A 145 -4.32 -3.93 18.67
CA LYS A 145 -4.33 -5.40 18.68
C LYS A 145 -3.81 -6.01 19.99
N LEU A 146 -2.84 -5.34 20.63
CA LEU A 146 -2.26 -5.74 21.91
C LEU A 146 -3.12 -5.31 23.13
N GLY A 147 -4.24 -4.60 22.90
CA GLY A 147 -5.08 -4.07 23.98
C GLY A 147 -4.41 -2.94 24.76
N ARG A 148 -3.49 -2.20 24.14
CA ARG A 148 -2.73 -1.12 24.75
C ARG A 148 -3.20 0.22 24.17
N PRO A 149 -3.87 1.08 24.95
CA PRO A 149 -4.33 2.39 24.48
C PRO A 149 -3.19 3.39 24.28
#